data_AF-W1NRU1-F1
#
_entry.id   AF-W1NRU1-F1
#
_cell.length_a   1.000
_cell.length_b   1.000
_cell.length_c   1.000
_cell.angle_alpha   90.00
_cell.angle_beta   90.00
_cell.angle_gamma   90.00
#
_symmetry.space_group_name_H-M   'P 1'
#
loop_
_entity.id
_entity.type
_entity.pdbx_description
1 polymer ?
#
loop_
_entity_poly.entity_id
_entity_poly.type
_entity_poly.pdbx_seq_one_letter_code
_entity_poly.pdbx_strand_id
1 'polypeptide(L)'
;MCVLELPQLQKIFEMCEQDMVGEVSVEEICRVLSRAGIDIRGDELKAIVGSERLDFEVFVEFCRSIASTEQLRHEIVTADDQECDLKEAFNVFDID
;
A
#
# COMPACT_ATOMS: atom_id res chain seq x y z
N MET A 1 14.39 6.89 -1.95
CA MET A 1 13.30 5.89 -1.96
C MET A 1 13.81 4.63 -1.29
N CYS A 2 13.19 4.19 -0.19
CA CYS A 2 13.59 2.97 0.49
C CYS A 2 12.82 1.79 -0.14
N VAL A 3 13.47 1.09 -1.07
CA VAL A 3 13.02 -0.26 -1.43
C VAL A 3 13.39 -1.13 -0.24
N LEU A 4 12.39 -1.61 0.51
CA LEU A 4 12.63 -2.58 1.56
C LEU A 4 13.06 -3.88 0.89
N GLU A 5 14.31 -4.27 1.11
CA GLU A 5 14.85 -5.54 0.63
C GLU A 5 14.21 -6.70 1.39
N LEU A 6 14.12 -7.88 0.77
CA LEU A 6 13.59 -9.10 1.40
C LEU A 6 14.08 -9.36 2.84
N PRO A 7 15.39 -9.26 3.16
CA PRO A 7 15.86 -9.44 4.54
C PRO A 7 15.36 -8.39 5.53
N GLN A 8 15.02 -7.19 5.07
CA GLN A 8 14.43 -6.16 5.92
C GLN A 8 12.94 -6.45 6.16
N LEU A 9 12.22 -6.86 5.11
CA LEU A 9 10.82 -7.30 5.23
C LEU A 9 10.69 -8.51 6.15
N GLN A 10 11.63 -9.45 6.07
CA GLN A 10 11.66 -10.61 6.97
C GLN A 10 11.84 -10.19 8.43
N LYS A 11 12.75 -9.25 8.71
CA LYS A 11 12.89 -8.73 10.08
C LYS A 11 11.63 -8.02 10.57
N ILE A 12 10.96 -7.26 9.70
CA ILE A 12 9.71 -6.57 10.07
C ILE A 12 8.62 -7.62 10.33
N PHE A 13 8.52 -8.66 9.50
CA PHE A 13 7.60 -9.77 9.68
C PHE A 13 7.81 -10.45 11.03
N GLU A 14 9.05 -10.84 11.35
CA GLU A 14 9.44 -11.43 12.63
C GLU A 14 9.22 -10.49 13.83
N MET A 15 9.25 -9.17 13.62
CA MET A 15 8.95 -8.20 14.67
C MET A 15 7.45 -8.06 14.94
N CYS A 16 6.62 -8.27 13.92
CA CYS A 16 5.17 -8.27 14.08
C CYS A 16 4.68 -9.60 14.65
N GLU A 17 5.23 -10.71 14.17
CA GLU A 17 4.87 -12.05 14.57
C GLU A 17 5.34 -12.34 16.00
N GLN A 18 4.41 -12.37 16.95
CA GLN A 18 4.74 -12.65 18.35
C GLN A 18 4.72 -14.13 18.67
N ASP A 19 3.88 -14.89 17.97
CA ASP A 19 3.60 -16.29 18.28
C ASP A 19 4.56 -17.27 17.58
N MET A 20 5.40 -16.80 16.63
CA MET A 20 6.34 -17.64 15.85
C MET A 20 5.67 -18.88 15.22
N VAL A 21 4.48 -18.69 14.66
CA VAL A 21 3.64 -19.69 14.00
C VAL A 21 3.80 -19.73 12.47
N GLY A 22 4.60 -18.83 11.89
CA GLY A 22 4.81 -18.61 10.46
C GLY A 22 3.83 -17.63 9.80
N GLU A 23 2.96 -16.97 10.58
CA GLU A 23 1.90 -16.08 10.09
C GLU A 23 1.72 -14.89 11.04
N VAL A 24 1.33 -13.75 10.48
CA VAL A 24 1.00 -12.55 11.26
C VAL A 24 -0.47 -12.24 11.14
N SER A 25 -1.14 -12.00 12.27
CA SER A 25 -2.51 -11.52 12.29
C SER A 25 -2.61 -10.03 12.01
N VAL A 26 -3.79 -9.60 11.53
CA VAL A 26 -4.13 -8.17 11.38
C VAL A 26 -3.93 -7.40 12.68
N GLU A 27 -4.25 -8.00 13.84
CA GLU A 27 -4.08 -7.36 15.14
C GLU A 27 -2.61 -7.12 15.50
N GLU A 28 -1.73 -8.07 15.21
CA GLU A 28 -0.28 -7.94 15.42
C GLU A 28 0.32 -6.85 14.54
N ILE A 29 -0.09 -6.79 13.28
CA ILE A 29 0.34 -5.74 12.35
C ILE A 29 -0.17 -4.37 12.84
N CYS A 30 -1.45 -4.25 13.20
CA CYS A 30 -2.01 -3.04 13.80
C CYS A 30 -1.23 -2.60 15.03
N ARG A 31 -0.88 -3.52 15.94
CA ARG A 31 -0.10 -3.21 17.14
C ARG A 31 1.26 -2.61 16.81
N VAL A 32 1.97 -3.15 15.81
CA VAL A 32 3.27 -2.61 15.38
C VAL A 32 3.09 -1.25 14.71
N LEU A 33 2.08 -1.08 13.87
CA LEU A 33 1.75 0.20 13.24
C LEU A 33 1.42 1.28 14.28
N SER A 34 0.60 0.97 15.30
CA SER A 34 0.28 1.89 16.38
C SER A 34 1.53 2.32 17.16
N ARG A 35 2.49 1.40 17.39
CA ARG A 35 3.79 1.73 18.01
C ARG A 35 4.66 2.64 17.13
N ALA A 36 4.53 2.52 15.81
CA ALA A 36 5.17 3.42 14.86
C ALA A 36 4.45 4.78 14.72
N GLY A 37 3.33 4.98 15.44
CA GLY A 37 2.52 6.20 15.38
C GLY A 37 1.49 6.22 14.25
N ILE A 38 1.26 5.08 13.59
CA ILE A 38 0.25 4.91 12.55
C ILE A 38 -0.97 4.24 13.18
N ASP A 39 -2.05 4.99 13.34
CA ASP A 39 -3.31 4.45 13.84
C ASP A 39 -4.18 4.01 12.67
N ILE A 40 -4.40 2.70 12.55
CA ILE A 40 -5.26 2.09 11.54
C ILE A 40 -6.15 1.07 12.23
N ARG A 41 -7.45 1.08 11.92
CA ARG A 41 -8.37 0.15 12.54
C ARG A 41 -8.19 -1.24 11.92
N GLY A 42 -8.34 -2.29 12.73
CA GLY A 42 -8.16 -3.67 12.26
C GLY A 42 -9.11 -4.04 11.11
N ASP A 43 -10.33 -3.50 11.11
CA ASP A 43 -11.30 -3.65 10.02
C ASP A 43 -10.81 -3.01 8.71
N GLU A 44 -10.17 -1.85 8.79
CA GLU A 44 -9.59 -1.16 7.63
C GLU A 44 -8.38 -1.93 7.09
N LEU A 45 -7.47 -2.34 7.98
CA LEU A 45 -6.30 -3.13 7.59
C LEU A 45 -6.72 -4.46 6.97
N LYS A 46 -7.72 -5.14 7.54
CA LYS A 46 -8.31 -6.36 6.98
C LYS A 46 -8.95 -6.12 5.62
N ALA A 47 -9.58 -4.97 5.39
CA ALA A 47 -10.14 -4.62 4.08
C ALA A 47 -9.05 -4.40 3.02
N ILE A 48 -7.89 -3.88 3.41
CA ILE A 48 -6.75 -3.66 2.50
C ILE A 48 -6.02 -4.97 2.20
N VAL A 49 -5.77 -5.77 3.23
CA VAL A 49 -5.05 -7.05 3.13
C VAL A 49 -5.94 -8.15 2.53
N GLY A 50 -7.25 -8.09 2.76
CA GLY A 50 -8.22 -9.10 2.31
C GLY A 50 -8.26 -10.38 3.16
N SER A 51 -7.38 -10.50 4.16
CA SER A 51 -7.21 -11.70 4.99
C SER A 51 -7.06 -11.34 6.48
N GLU A 52 -7.42 -12.25 7.39
CA GLU A 52 -7.22 -12.08 8.84
C GLU A 52 -5.78 -12.34 9.28
N ARG A 53 -5.06 -13.16 8.51
CA ARG A 53 -3.67 -13.55 8.73
C ARG A 53 -2.92 -13.48 7.41
N LEU A 54 -1.64 -13.14 7.49
CA LEU A 54 -0.73 -13.06 6.35
C LEU A 54 0.46 -13.97 6.63
N ASP A 55 0.78 -14.83 5.68
CA ASP A 55 2.09 -15.45 5.61
C ASP A 55 3.13 -14.44 5.09
N PHE A 56 4.39 -14.84 5.08
CA PHE A 56 5.49 -13.97 4.66
C PHE A 56 5.36 -13.51 3.20
N GLU A 57 4.88 -14.36 2.30
CA GLU A 57 4.76 -14.02 0.88
C GLU A 57 3.67 -12.96 0.67
N VAL A 58 2.50 -13.16 1.27
CA VAL A 58 1.38 -12.20 1.24
C VAL A 58 1.77 -10.89 1.92
N PHE A 59 2.51 -10.94 3.04
CA PHE A 59 3.01 -9.74 3.70
C PHE A 59 3.97 -8.92 2.81
N VAL A 60 4.87 -9.60 2.09
CA VAL A 60 5.78 -8.95 1.15
C VAL A 60 5.02 -8.28 0.00
N GLU A 61 4.00 -8.95 -0.56
CA GLU A 61 3.14 -8.37 -1.60
C GLU A 61 2.38 -7.15 -1.08
N PHE A 62 1.84 -7.22 0.13
CA PHE A 62 1.17 -6.10 0.79
C PHE A 62 2.09 -4.89 0.94
N CYS A 63 3.30 -5.07 1.47
CA CYS A 63 4.28 -3.98 1.61
C CYS A 63 4.68 -3.38 0.26
N ARG A 64 4.83 -4.21 -0.79
CA ARG A 64 5.12 -3.74 -2.15
C ARG A 64 3.95 -2.95 -2.72
N SER A 65 2.72 -3.39 -2.53
CA SER A 65 1.51 -2.69 -3.00
C SER A 65 1.39 -1.29 -2.39
N ILE A 66 1.70 -1.13 -1.10
CA ILE A 66 1.74 0.18 -0.44
C ILE A 66 2.86 1.05 -1.03
N ALA A 67 4.06 0.50 -1.18
CA ALA A 67 5.21 1.22 -1.75
C ALA A 67 4.95 1.68 -3.20
N SER A 68 4.24 0.88 -3.99
CA SER A 68 3.80 1.23 -5.34
C SER A 68 2.68 2.28 -5.35
N THR A 69 1.82 2.30 -4.34
CA THR A 69 0.78 3.35 -4.21
C THR A 69 1.40 4.73 -3.92
N GLU A 70 2.53 4.78 -3.20
CA GLU A 70 3.29 6.03 -3.03
C GLU A 70 3.92 6.53 -4.35
N GLN A 71 4.25 5.63 -5.29
CA GLN A 71 4.67 6.04 -6.64
C GLN A 71 3.51 6.72 -7.39
N LEU A 72 2.31 6.16 -7.29
CA LEU A 72 1.10 6.77 -7.84
C LEU A 72 0.79 8.12 -7.19
N ARG A 73 0.97 8.27 -5.87
CA ARG A 73 0.79 9.56 -5.19
C ARG A 73 1.81 10.61 -5.61
N HIS A 74 3.04 10.22 -5.94
CA HIS A 74 4.03 11.14 -6.49
C HIS A 74 3.71 11.55 -7.94
N GLU A 75 3.11 10.67 -8.74
CA GLU A 75 2.59 11.02 -10.07
C GLU A 75 1.33 11.90 -10.01
N ILE A 76 0.49 11.75 -8.97
CA ILE A 76 -0.69 12.61 -8.78
C ILE A 76 -0.31 14.03 -8.34
N VAL A 77 0.82 14.24 -7.66
CA VAL A 77 1.34 15.59 -7.38
C VAL A 77 2.01 16.23 -8.60
N THR A 78 2.25 15.46 -9.67
CA THR A 78 2.56 15.98 -11.02
C THR A 78 1.39 15.87 -12.00
N ALA A 79 0.17 15.61 -11.50
CA ALA A 79 -1.05 15.63 -12.31
C ALA A 79 -1.77 16.99 -12.25
N ASP A 80 -0.99 18.08 -12.22
CA ASP A 80 -1.44 19.43 -12.61
C ASP A 80 -0.94 19.76 -14.03
N ASP A 81 -0.90 18.77 -14.93
CA ASP A 81 -0.53 19.00 -16.34
C ASP A 81 -1.01 17.90 -17.30
N GLN A 82 -2.15 17.26 -17.04
CA GLN A 82 -2.80 16.47 -18.10
C GLN A 82 -4.34 16.50 -18.05
N GLU A 83 -4.89 17.71 -17.87
CA GLU A 83 -6.22 18.10 -18.35
C GLU A 83 -6.17 18.63 -19.81
N CYS A 84 -5.16 18.27 -20.61
CA CYS A 84 -5.02 18.79 -21.98
C CYS A 84 -5.55 17.85 -23.09
N ASP A 85 -5.54 16.52 -22.93
CA ASP A 85 -5.86 15.63 -24.07
C ASP A 85 -7.35 15.27 -24.23
N LEU A 86 -8.20 15.50 -23.23
CA LEU A 86 -9.65 15.27 -23.36
C LEU A 86 -10.38 16.44 -24.02
N LYS A 87 -9.74 17.62 -24.13
CA LYS A 87 -10.34 18.81 -24.75
C LYS A 87 -10.18 18.83 -26.28
N GLU A 88 -9.14 18.20 -26.81
CA GLU A 88 -8.95 18.09 -28.27
C GLU A 88 -9.89 17.06 -28.93
N ALA A 89 -10.26 15.99 -28.22
CA ALA A 89 -11.19 14.98 -28.74
C ALA A 89 -12.64 15.48 -28.90
N PHE A 90 -12.99 16.60 -28.25
CA PHE A 90 -14.32 17.21 -28.33
C PHE A 90 -14.42 18.36 -29.34
N ASN A 91 -13.32 18.75 -30.01
CA ASN A 91 -13.35 19.88 -30.96
C ASN A 91 -13.57 19.46 -32.43
N VAL A 92 -14.13 18.27 -32.67
CA VAL A 92 -14.38 17.72 -34.02
C VAL A 92 -15.84 17.80 -34.48
N PHE A 93 -16.76 18.40 -33.71
CA PHE A 93 -18.14 18.62 -34.20
C PHE A 93 -18.77 19.91 -33.64
N ASP A 94 -18.60 21.02 -34.37
CA ASP A 94 -19.65 21.94 -34.85
C ASP A 94 -18.98 23.18 -35.49
N ILE A 95 -18.89 23.24 -36.84
CA ILE A 95 -19.77 24.01 -37.75
C ILE A 95 -19.55 25.53 -37.67
N ASP A 96 -18.81 26.05 -38.65
CA ASP A 96 -19.36 26.89 -39.73
C ASP A 96 -18.70 26.49 -41.07
#